data_AF-A0A2E4SQG4-F1
#
_entry.id   AF-A0A2E4SQG4-F1
#
_cell.length_a   1.000
_cell.length_b   1.000
_cell.length_c   1.000
_cell.angle_alpha   90.00
_cell.angle_beta   90.00
_cell.angle_gamma   90.00
#
_symmetry.space_group_name_H-M   'P 1'
#
loop_
_entity.id
_entity.type
_entity.pdbx_description
1 polymer ?
#
loop_
_entity_poly.entity_id
_entity_poly.type
_entity_poly.pdbx_seq_one_letter_code
_entity_poly.pdbx_strand_id
1 'polypeptide(L)'
;AMYATKNNLGPAAFFSGIPGSIGGALTMNAGCFGHQTWEFIKSVEVIDRNGGIHHLDPKEFSISYRSVSFPFPLWFLSCEMIFPDKGVTTMKELKSLRDSRIERQPLTENTCGSVFKNPDGNHAGDLIERSGLKGFRIGGCSVSEKHANFIVNDKGATARDIETLINHIQNTVKDRFGIDLDTEVRIIGEYDES
;
A
#
# COMPACT_ATOMS: atom_id res chain seq x y z
N ALA A 1 -15.54 -0.97 3.14
CA ALA A 1 -16.18 -1.86 2.15
C ALA A 1 -17.45 -2.56 2.67
N MET A 2 -17.37 -3.69 3.40
CA MET A 2 -18.58 -4.46 3.78
C MET A 2 -19.63 -3.67 4.57
N TYR A 3 -19.19 -2.85 5.54
CA TYR A 3 -20.09 -1.96 6.28
C TYR A 3 -20.79 -0.95 5.36
N ALA A 4 -20.04 -0.32 4.46
CA ALA A 4 -20.58 0.64 3.50
C ALA A 4 -21.62 -0.01 2.58
N THR A 5 -21.36 -1.21 2.06
CA THR A 5 -22.34 -1.98 1.26
C THR A 5 -23.63 -2.27 2.01
N LYS A 6 -23.55 -2.70 3.28
CA LYS A 6 -24.74 -2.97 4.10
C LYS A 6 -25.59 -1.72 4.36
N ASN A 7 -24.97 -0.54 4.33
CA ASN A 7 -25.62 0.74 4.62
C ASN A 7 -25.82 1.60 3.35
N ASN A 8 -25.66 1.03 2.16
CA ASN A 8 -25.79 1.74 0.88
C ASN A 8 -24.89 2.98 0.74
N LEU A 9 -23.68 2.93 1.30
CA LEU A 9 -22.66 3.97 1.19
C LEU A 9 -21.64 3.59 0.12
N GLY A 10 -21.06 4.57 -0.57
CA GLY A 10 -20.01 4.33 -1.57
C GLY A 10 -19.56 5.56 -2.33
N PRO A 11 -18.48 5.46 -3.13
CA PRO A 11 -17.81 4.23 -3.55
C PRO A 11 -16.73 3.76 -2.56
N ALA A 12 -17.02 2.75 -1.74
CA ALA A 12 -16.13 2.22 -0.71
C ALA A 12 -15.65 0.80 -1.03
N ALA A 13 -15.89 0.33 -2.27
CA ALA A 13 -15.49 -0.99 -2.75
C ALA A 13 -13.96 -1.15 -2.69
N PHE A 14 -13.23 -0.09 -3.03
CA PHE A 14 -11.76 -0.09 -3.10
C PHE A 14 -11.11 -0.54 -1.78
N PHE A 15 -11.69 -0.23 -0.63
CA PHE A 15 -11.19 -0.71 0.67
C PHE A 15 -11.17 -2.25 0.80
N SER A 16 -11.98 -3.00 0.06
CA SER A 16 -11.93 -4.47 0.12
C SER A 16 -10.61 -5.03 -0.41
N GLY A 17 -9.91 -4.23 -1.20
CA GLY A 17 -8.60 -4.52 -1.76
C GLY A 17 -7.44 -4.00 -0.92
N ILE A 18 -7.63 -3.52 0.30
CA ILE A 18 -6.56 -2.92 1.09
C ILE A 18 -6.49 -3.63 2.45
N PRO A 19 -5.47 -4.46 2.70
CA PRO A 19 -5.25 -5.01 4.03
C PRO A 19 -4.74 -3.92 4.99
N GLY A 20 -5.00 -4.08 6.29
CA GLY A 20 -4.54 -3.16 7.33
C GLY A 20 -5.65 -2.39 8.03
N SER A 21 -5.26 -1.41 8.86
CA SER A 21 -6.18 -0.55 9.62
C SER A 21 -6.48 0.75 8.86
N ILE A 22 -7.53 1.46 9.29
CA ILE A 22 -7.87 2.78 8.74
C ILE A 22 -6.74 3.80 8.99
N GLY A 23 -6.06 3.75 10.14
CA GLY A 23 -4.91 4.62 10.42
C GLY A 23 -3.73 4.40 9.47
N GLY A 24 -3.49 3.14 9.07
CA GLY A 24 -2.51 2.82 8.03
C GLY A 24 -2.95 3.35 6.66
N ALA A 25 -4.23 3.20 6.32
CA ALA A 25 -4.79 3.74 5.08
C ALA A 25 -4.70 5.28 5.01
N LEU A 26 -4.96 5.98 6.11
CA LEU A 26 -4.78 7.43 6.25
C LEU A 26 -3.31 7.82 6.09
N THR A 27 -2.38 7.09 6.73
CA THR A 27 -0.94 7.38 6.67
C THR A 27 -0.36 7.30 5.25
N MET A 28 -0.83 6.34 4.46
CA MET A 28 -0.30 6.07 3.11
C MET A 28 -1.20 6.62 2.01
N ASN A 29 -2.29 7.32 2.32
CA ASN A 29 -3.36 7.62 1.35
C ASN A 29 -3.69 6.39 0.49
N ALA A 30 -3.96 5.26 1.17
CA ALA A 30 -4.13 3.99 0.51
C ALA A 30 -5.29 4.07 -0.49
N GLY A 31 -5.12 3.43 -1.63
CA GLY A 31 -6.06 3.56 -2.72
C GLY A 31 -5.87 2.48 -3.76
N CYS A 32 -6.94 2.12 -4.43
CA CYS A 32 -6.92 1.20 -5.56
C CYS A 32 -8.15 1.45 -6.42
N PHE A 33 -8.11 0.96 -7.67
CA PHE A 33 -9.24 1.05 -8.60
C PHE A 33 -9.79 2.48 -8.79
N GLY A 34 -8.88 3.46 -8.87
CA GLY A 34 -9.23 4.86 -9.17
C GLY A 34 -9.66 5.71 -7.97
N HIS A 35 -9.67 5.15 -6.76
CA HIS A 35 -10.02 5.86 -5.53
C HIS A 35 -8.89 5.84 -4.51
N GLN A 36 -8.83 6.89 -3.70
CA GLN A 36 -7.88 7.06 -2.60
C GLN A 36 -8.60 7.42 -1.29
N THR A 37 -8.01 7.04 -0.16
CA THR A 37 -8.65 7.18 1.16
C THR A 37 -9.06 8.62 1.46
N TRP A 38 -8.17 9.59 1.21
CA TRP A 38 -8.40 11.00 1.55
C TRP A 38 -9.45 11.70 0.68
N GLU A 39 -9.89 11.11 -0.43
CA GLU A 39 -11.04 11.62 -1.22
C GLU A 39 -12.35 11.64 -0.41
N PHE A 40 -12.44 10.80 0.62
CA PHE A 40 -13.66 10.57 1.39
C PHE A 40 -13.54 10.97 2.86
N ILE A 41 -12.42 11.58 3.28
CA ILE A 41 -12.24 11.99 4.68
C ILE A 41 -12.88 13.36 4.89
N LYS A 42 -13.71 13.46 5.92
CA LYS A 42 -14.32 14.70 6.38
C LYS A 42 -13.55 15.31 7.54
N SER A 43 -13.11 14.48 8.49
CA SER A 43 -12.28 14.89 9.62
C SER A 43 -11.54 13.69 10.19
N VAL A 44 -10.48 13.96 10.95
CA VAL A 44 -9.72 12.95 11.69
C VAL A 44 -9.52 13.39 13.14
N GLU A 45 -9.53 12.43 14.04
CA GLU A 45 -9.11 12.62 15.42
C GLU A 45 -7.73 12.00 15.59
N VAL A 46 -6.80 12.74 16.19
CA VAL A 46 -5.41 12.34 16.34
C VAL A 46 -4.92 12.60 17.75
N ILE A 47 -3.90 11.87 18.18
CA ILE A 47 -3.14 12.13 19.40
C ILE A 47 -1.72 12.55 19.04
N ASP A 48 -1.20 13.58 19.71
CA ASP A 48 0.18 14.01 19.58
C ASP A 48 1.11 13.29 20.57
N ARG A 49 2.42 13.56 20.48
CA ARG A 49 3.44 12.94 21.35
C ARG A 49 3.31 13.33 22.82
N ASN A 50 2.66 14.45 23.13
CA ASN A 50 2.42 14.93 24.49
C ASN A 50 1.11 14.38 25.06
N GLY A 51 0.37 13.57 24.30
CA GLY A 51 -0.93 13.02 24.69
C GLY A 51 -2.12 13.96 24.43
N GLY A 52 -1.91 15.06 23.71
CA GLY A 52 -2.97 15.99 23.31
C GLY A 52 -3.83 15.39 22.19
N ILE A 53 -5.15 15.46 22.34
CA ILE A 53 -6.10 15.03 21.31
C ILE A 53 -6.53 16.23 20.47
N HIS A 54 -6.43 16.09 19.15
CA HIS A 54 -6.75 17.12 18.18
C HIS A 54 -7.76 16.61 17.15
N HIS A 55 -8.63 17.50 16.69
CA HIS A 55 -9.54 17.24 15.58
C HIS A 55 -9.06 18.05 14.38
N LEU A 56 -8.67 17.37 13.31
CA LEU A 56 -8.05 18.01 12.14
C LEU A 56 -8.91 17.86 10.88
N ASP A 57 -8.92 18.91 10.06
CA ASP A 57 -9.54 18.94 8.73
C ASP A 57 -8.56 18.38 7.68
N PRO A 58 -9.05 17.72 6.61
CA PRO A 58 -8.20 17.27 5.50
C PRO A 58 -7.24 18.32 4.94
N LYS A 59 -7.61 19.60 4.96
CA LYS A 59 -6.77 20.71 4.47
C LYS A 59 -5.50 20.93 5.30
N GLU A 60 -5.43 20.40 6.51
CA GLU A 60 -4.25 20.46 7.37
C GLU A 60 -3.18 19.42 6.97
N PHE A 61 -3.52 18.53 6.04
CA PHE A 61 -2.63 17.50 5.52
C PHE A 61 -2.20 17.82 4.08
N SER A 62 -0.93 17.56 3.76
CA SER A 62 -0.49 17.56 2.37
C SER A 62 -0.57 16.15 1.81
N ILE A 63 -1.57 15.91 0.96
CA ILE A 63 -1.92 14.58 0.45
C ILE A 63 -1.40 14.44 -0.98
N SER A 64 -0.72 13.32 -1.25
CA SER A 64 -0.19 12.96 -2.57
C SER A 64 -0.31 11.46 -2.81
N TYR A 65 0.11 10.99 -3.99
CA TYR A 65 0.07 9.56 -4.31
C TYR A 65 0.99 8.78 -3.36
N ARG A 66 0.38 7.87 -2.57
CA ARG A 66 1.08 7.02 -1.59
C ARG A 66 1.87 7.76 -0.51
N SER A 67 1.54 9.01 -0.24
CA SER A 67 2.22 9.82 0.77
C SER A 67 1.32 10.91 1.32
N VAL A 68 1.31 11.04 2.65
CA VAL A 68 0.63 12.11 3.38
C VAL A 68 1.62 12.74 4.34
N SER A 69 1.81 14.04 4.22
CA SER A 69 2.59 14.81 5.20
C SER A 69 1.66 15.33 6.28
N PHE A 70 2.06 15.11 7.53
CA PHE A 70 1.29 15.50 8.71
C PHE A 70 1.73 16.88 9.19
N PRO A 71 0.82 17.68 9.79
CA PRO A 71 1.17 19.00 10.33
C PRO A 71 2.16 18.90 11.50
N PHE A 72 2.16 17.77 12.21
CA PHE A 72 3.08 17.42 13.29
C PHE A 72 3.11 15.89 13.47
N PRO A 73 4.09 15.33 14.19
CA PRO A 73 4.08 13.90 14.54
C PRO A 73 2.84 13.51 15.34
N LEU A 74 2.04 12.57 14.81
CA LEU A 74 0.73 12.21 15.35
C LEU A 74 0.41 10.72 15.12
N TRP A 75 -0.62 10.23 15.82
CA TRP A 75 -1.27 8.94 15.58
C TRP A 75 -2.77 9.12 15.41
N PHE A 76 -3.36 8.44 14.42
CA PHE A 76 -4.79 8.47 14.18
C PHE A 76 -5.55 7.67 15.24
N LEU A 77 -6.58 8.26 15.82
CA LEU A 77 -7.53 7.62 16.74
C LEU A 77 -8.80 7.21 16.01
N SER A 78 -9.38 8.12 15.24
CA SER A 78 -10.62 7.90 14.49
C SER A 78 -10.69 8.80 13.25
N CYS A 79 -11.67 8.55 12.38
CA CYS A 79 -11.97 9.42 11.25
C CYS A 79 -13.47 9.43 10.93
N GLU A 80 -13.97 10.56 10.46
CA GLU A 80 -15.26 10.67 9.80
C GLU A 80 -15.07 10.58 8.29
N MET A 81 -15.88 9.75 7.66
CA MET A 81 -15.89 9.60 6.20
C MET A 81 -17.20 10.10 5.63
N ILE A 82 -17.12 10.77 4.48
CA ILE A 82 -18.28 11.21 3.71
C ILE A 82 -18.22 10.63 2.31
N PHE A 83 -19.37 10.15 1.85
CA PHE A 83 -19.55 9.51 0.55
C PHE A 83 -20.65 10.25 -0.22
N PRO A 84 -20.55 10.34 -1.57
CA PRO A 84 -21.60 10.95 -2.38
C PRO A 84 -22.95 10.23 -2.22
N ASP A 85 -24.05 10.99 -2.19
CA ASP A 85 -25.42 10.46 -2.01
C ASP A 85 -25.85 9.40 -3.06
N LYS A 86 -25.21 9.42 -4.23
CA LYS A 86 -25.50 8.50 -5.35
C LYS A 86 -24.46 7.39 -5.52
N GLY A 87 -23.43 7.34 -4.69
CA GLY A 87 -22.44 6.26 -4.71
C GLY A 87 -22.89 5.11 -3.82
N VAL A 88 -23.21 3.95 -4.40
CA VAL A 88 -23.51 2.73 -3.62
C VAL A 88 -22.42 1.71 -3.88
N THR A 89 -21.82 1.19 -2.82
CA THR A 89 -20.89 0.05 -2.93
C THR A 89 -21.69 -1.23 -3.05
N THR A 90 -21.67 -1.89 -4.20
CA THR A 90 -22.45 -3.11 -4.42
C THR A 90 -21.68 -4.39 -4.03
N MET A 91 -22.41 -5.45 -3.67
CA MET A 91 -21.79 -6.78 -3.48
C MET A 91 -21.12 -7.31 -4.77
N LYS A 92 -21.64 -6.92 -5.94
CA LYS A 92 -21.07 -7.31 -7.24
C LYS A 92 -19.68 -6.68 -7.44
N GLU A 93 -19.54 -5.39 -7.12
CA GLU A 93 -18.24 -4.70 -7.16
C GLU A 93 -17.25 -5.32 -6.18
N LEU A 94 -17.65 -5.53 -4.92
CA LEU A 94 -16.79 -6.17 -3.93
C LEU A 94 -16.27 -7.53 -4.39
N LYS A 95 -17.17 -8.36 -4.96
CA LYS A 95 -16.80 -9.66 -5.52
C LYS A 95 -15.85 -9.52 -6.69
N SER A 96 -16.15 -8.64 -7.65
CA SER A 96 -15.31 -8.41 -8.82
C SER A 96 -13.89 -7.94 -8.45
N LEU A 97 -13.77 -7.02 -7.49
CA LEU A 97 -12.46 -6.54 -7.01
C LEU A 97 -11.69 -7.65 -6.29
N ARG A 98 -12.38 -8.45 -5.47
CA ARG A 98 -11.78 -9.60 -4.78
C ARG A 98 -11.25 -10.62 -5.78
N ASP A 99 -12.08 -11.02 -6.75
CA ASP A 99 -11.74 -12.04 -7.74
C ASP A 99 -10.55 -11.57 -8.60
N SER A 100 -10.54 -10.30 -9.02
CA SER A 100 -9.42 -9.70 -9.75
C SER A 100 -8.11 -9.71 -8.96
N ARG A 101 -8.15 -9.44 -7.64
CA ARG A 101 -6.95 -9.52 -6.81
C ARG A 101 -6.48 -10.96 -6.60
N ILE A 102 -7.41 -11.90 -6.40
CA ILE A 102 -7.07 -13.33 -6.30
C ILE A 102 -6.40 -13.80 -7.58
N GLU A 103 -6.83 -13.33 -8.75
CA GLU A 103 -6.21 -13.69 -10.03
C GLU A 103 -4.80 -13.08 -10.18
N ARG A 104 -4.62 -11.82 -9.79
CA ARG A 104 -3.40 -11.06 -10.10
C ARG A 104 -2.34 -11.02 -9.02
N GLN A 105 -2.68 -11.33 -7.76
CA GLN A 105 -1.78 -11.11 -6.61
C GLN A 105 -1.58 -12.40 -5.80
N PRO A 106 -0.40 -12.59 -5.17
CA PRO A 106 -0.07 -13.76 -4.34
C PRO A 106 -0.71 -13.65 -2.93
N LEU A 107 -2.05 -13.60 -2.86
CA LEU A 107 -2.78 -13.31 -1.61
C LEU A 107 -2.70 -14.42 -0.55
N THR A 108 -2.31 -15.63 -0.93
CA THR A 108 -2.17 -16.79 -0.03
C THR A 108 -0.76 -16.96 0.53
N GLU A 109 0.18 -16.14 0.06
CA GLU A 109 1.60 -16.18 0.41
C GLU A 109 1.93 -15.05 1.40
N ASN A 110 3.01 -15.23 2.15
CA ASN A 110 3.47 -14.20 3.08
C ASN A 110 4.17 -13.09 2.30
N THR A 111 3.49 -11.97 2.11
CA THR A 111 3.99 -10.80 1.38
C THR A 111 3.71 -9.51 2.16
N CYS A 112 4.41 -8.43 1.82
CA CYS A 112 4.17 -7.08 2.35
C CYS A 112 3.36 -6.18 1.39
N GLY A 113 2.70 -6.77 0.39
CA GLY A 113 2.06 -6.01 -0.68
C GLY A 113 3.03 -5.63 -1.80
N SER A 114 2.71 -4.57 -2.54
CA SER A 114 3.61 -4.01 -3.54
C SER A 114 4.82 -3.37 -2.86
N VAL A 115 6.02 -3.76 -3.29
CA VAL A 115 7.27 -3.34 -2.67
C VAL A 115 7.67 -1.95 -3.13
N PHE A 116 7.46 -1.64 -4.41
CA PHE A 116 7.82 -0.37 -5.04
C PHE A 116 6.60 0.42 -5.48
N LYS A 117 6.70 1.74 -5.39
CA LYS A 117 5.77 2.68 -6.04
C LYS A 117 5.92 2.56 -7.55
N ASN A 118 4.87 2.93 -8.29
CA ASN A 118 4.97 3.04 -9.73
C ASN A 118 5.72 4.33 -10.09
N PRO A 119 6.82 4.27 -10.86
CA PRO A 119 7.49 5.45 -11.38
C PRO A 119 6.64 6.13 -12.47
N ASP A 120 6.92 7.40 -12.76
CA ASP A 120 6.14 8.18 -13.73
C ASP A 120 6.09 7.50 -15.11
N GLY A 121 4.87 7.36 -15.64
CA GLY A 121 4.60 6.74 -16.94
C GLY A 121 4.87 5.24 -17.02
N ASN A 122 5.20 4.58 -15.90
CA ASN A 122 5.65 3.20 -15.88
C ASN A 122 5.00 2.39 -14.75
N HIS A 123 5.10 1.06 -14.84
CA HIS A 123 4.64 0.16 -13.79
C HIS A 123 5.84 -0.61 -13.22
N ALA A 124 6.08 -0.51 -11.92
CA ALA A 124 7.22 -1.18 -11.29
C ALA A 124 7.19 -2.69 -11.53
N GLY A 125 6.01 -3.32 -11.47
CA GLY A 125 5.84 -4.73 -11.80
C GLY A 125 6.30 -5.10 -13.21
N ASP A 126 5.98 -4.28 -14.22
CA ASP A 126 6.40 -4.52 -15.61
C ASP A 126 7.92 -4.40 -15.76
N LEU A 127 8.53 -3.37 -15.15
CA LEU A 127 9.97 -3.16 -15.18
C LEU A 127 10.73 -4.34 -14.54
N ILE A 128 10.25 -4.83 -13.41
CA ILE A 128 10.86 -5.97 -12.69
C ILE A 128 10.67 -7.26 -13.50
N GLU A 129 9.47 -7.48 -14.06
CA GLU A 129 9.19 -8.66 -14.89
C GLU A 129 10.05 -8.68 -16.15
N ARG A 130 10.12 -7.54 -16.88
CA ARG A 130 10.97 -7.41 -18.07
C ARG A 130 12.45 -7.52 -17.72
N SER A 131 12.84 -7.23 -16.48
CA SER A 131 14.19 -7.49 -15.98
C SER A 131 14.50 -8.98 -15.81
N GLY A 132 13.50 -9.87 -15.93
CA GLY A 132 13.67 -11.32 -15.77
C GLY A 132 13.76 -11.76 -14.32
N LEU A 133 13.24 -10.94 -13.39
CA LEU A 133 13.42 -11.16 -11.95
C LEU A 133 12.30 -11.98 -11.29
N LYS A 134 11.23 -12.35 -11.99
CA LYS A 134 10.23 -13.27 -11.42
C LYS A 134 10.89 -14.58 -10.98
N GLY A 135 10.55 -15.05 -9.78
CA GLY A 135 11.15 -16.24 -9.17
C GLY A 135 12.58 -16.06 -8.63
N PHE A 136 13.23 -14.92 -8.89
CA PHE A 136 14.58 -14.66 -8.40
C PHE A 136 14.62 -14.65 -6.87
N ARG A 137 15.65 -15.27 -6.30
CA ARG A 137 15.72 -15.64 -4.88
C ARG A 137 17.00 -15.12 -4.23
N ILE A 138 16.84 -14.55 -3.04
CA ILE A 138 17.93 -14.25 -2.10
C ILE A 138 17.50 -14.71 -0.71
N GLY A 139 18.32 -15.56 -0.08
CA GLY A 139 18.03 -16.12 1.24
C GLY A 139 16.66 -16.79 1.30
N GLY A 140 15.87 -16.46 2.32
CA GLY A 140 14.53 -17.00 2.53
C GLY A 140 13.39 -16.32 1.75
N CYS A 141 13.69 -15.41 0.82
CA CYS A 141 12.66 -14.68 0.06
C CYS A 141 12.89 -14.73 -1.46
N SER A 142 11.83 -14.46 -2.21
CA SER A 142 11.87 -14.42 -3.67
C SER A 142 10.89 -13.41 -4.27
N VAL A 143 11.13 -13.00 -5.51
CA VAL A 143 10.15 -12.23 -6.29
C VAL A 143 9.02 -13.16 -6.70
N SER A 144 7.77 -12.77 -6.45
CA SER A 144 6.60 -13.57 -6.79
C SER A 144 6.54 -13.85 -8.30
N GLU A 145 6.36 -15.12 -8.65
CA GLU A 145 6.09 -15.56 -10.03
C GLU A 145 4.79 -14.95 -10.58
N LYS A 146 3.83 -14.71 -9.67
CA LYS A 146 2.51 -14.20 -10.02
C LYS A 146 2.50 -12.71 -10.28
N HIS A 147 3.21 -11.94 -9.45
CA HIS A 147 3.27 -10.48 -9.57
C HIS A 147 4.64 -9.95 -9.17
N ALA A 148 5.42 -9.48 -10.15
CA ALA A 148 6.83 -9.15 -9.95
C ALA A 148 7.10 -8.01 -8.93
N ASN A 149 6.14 -7.13 -8.67
CA ASN A 149 6.26 -6.12 -7.61
C ASN A 149 5.98 -6.64 -6.18
N PHE A 150 5.89 -7.97 -5.97
CA PHE A 150 5.66 -8.58 -4.66
C PHE A 150 6.86 -9.45 -4.31
N ILE A 151 7.35 -9.32 -3.08
CA ILE A 151 8.33 -10.24 -2.50
C ILE A 151 7.58 -11.23 -1.60
N VAL A 152 7.89 -12.50 -1.79
CA VAL A 152 7.35 -13.65 -1.06
C VAL A 152 8.37 -14.08 -0.02
N ASN A 153 7.92 -14.20 1.22
CA ASN A 153 8.69 -14.81 2.30
C ASN A 153 8.34 -16.29 2.40
N ASP A 154 9.31 -17.16 2.10
CA ASP A 154 9.16 -18.63 2.10
C ASP A 154 9.22 -19.24 3.51
N LYS A 155 8.76 -18.48 4.52
CA LYS A 155 8.74 -18.83 5.95
C LYS A 155 10.15 -19.06 6.47
N GLY A 156 10.89 -17.95 6.59
CA GLY A 156 12.23 -17.94 7.16
C GLY A 156 13.10 -16.81 6.65
N ALA A 157 12.60 -15.96 5.74
CA ALA A 157 13.33 -14.78 5.29
C ALA A 157 13.61 -13.85 6.47
N THR A 158 14.86 -13.40 6.57
CA THR A 158 15.24 -12.31 7.45
C THR A 158 14.90 -10.95 6.83
N ALA A 159 14.86 -9.89 7.64
CA ALA A 159 14.74 -8.52 7.10
C ALA A 159 15.89 -8.21 6.12
N ARG A 160 17.12 -8.65 6.46
CA ARG A 160 18.31 -8.51 5.61
C ARG A 160 18.16 -9.21 4.25
N ASP A 161 17.52 -10.38 4.19
CA ASP A 161 17.25 -11.05 2.91
C ASP A 161 16.35 -10.19 2.01
N ILE A 162 15.25 -9.67 2.59
CA ILE A 162 14.26 -8.86 1.87
C ILE A 162 14.90 -7.55 1.40
N GLU A 163 15.65 -6.87 2.26
CA GLU A 163 16.36 -5.63 1.91
C GLU A 163 17.42 -5.86 0.83
N THR A 164 18.16 -6.96 0.90
CA THR A 164 19.13 -7.33 -0.13
C THR A 164 18.43 -7.58 -1.47
N LEU A 165 17.28 -8.25 -1.45
CA LEU A 165 16.48 -8.47 -2.65
C LEU A 165 15.90 -7.16 -3.21
N ILE A 166 15.44 -6.25 -2.36
CA ILE A 166 15.00 -4.90 -2.75
C ILE A 166 16.12 -4.16 -3.48
N ASN A 167 17.31 -4.10 -2.88
CA ASN A 167 18.47 -3.43 -3.47
C ASN A 167 18.87 -4.06 -4.81
N HIS A 168 18.84 -5.39 -4.91
CA HIS A 168 19.13 -6.09 -6.16
C HIS A 168 18.13 -5.72 -7.27
N ILE A 169 16.83 -5.67 -6.95
CA ILE A 169 15.78 -5.28 -7.89
C ILE A 169 15.99 -3.83 -8.35
N GLN A 170 16.25 -2.90 -7.44
CA GLN A 170 16.49 -1.49 -7.77
C GLN A 170 17.68 -1.33 -8.71
N ASN A 171 18.82 -1.95 -8.38
CA ASN A 171 20.02 -1.88 -9.21
C ASN A 171 19.78 -2.47 -10.60
N THR A 172 19.13 -3.63 -10.68
CA THR A 172 18.85 -4.27 -11.97
C THR A 172 17.92 -3.44 -12.86
N VAL A 173 16.87 -2.85 -12.29
CA VAL A 173 15.95 -1.98 -13.03
C VAL A 173 16.64 -0.69 -13.46
N LYS A 174 17.47 -0.10 -12.60
CA LYS A 174 18.28 1.08 -12.92
C LYS A 174 19.27 0.80 -14.06
N ASP A 175 20.00 -0.29 -13.99
CA ASP A 175 20.99 -0.66 -15.01
C ASP A 175 20.33 -0.92 -16.38
N ARG A 176 19.13 -1.51 -16.37
CA ARG A 176 18.44 -1.89 -17.61
C ARG A 176 17.59 -0.79 -18.23
N PHE A 177 16.99 0.08 -17.43
CA PHE A 177 16.02 1.07 -17.89
C PHE A 177 16.39 2.52 -17.53
N GLY A 178 17.42 2.73 -16.71
CA GLY A 178 17.78 4.06 -16.21
C GLY A 178 16.74 4.65 -15.25
N ILE A 179 15.89 3.81 -14.65
CA ILE A 179 14.78 4.23 -13.77
C ILE A 179 15.12 3.81 -12.34
N ASP A 180 15.09 4.79 -11.42
CA ASP A 180 15.16 4.54 -9.98
C ASP A 180 13.77 4.14 -9.45
N LEU A 181 13.69 3.01 -8.75
CA LEU A 181 12.47 2.57 -8.07
C LEU A 181 12.47 2.98 -6.60
N ASP A 182 11.44 3.71 -6.18
CA ASP A 182 11.21 4.05 -4.77
C ASP A 182 10.38 2.97 -4.07
N THR A 183 10.77 2.60 -2.85
CA THR A 183 9.99 1.66 -2.04
C THR A 183 8.66 2.29 -1.57
N GLU A 184 7.58 1.51 -1.63
CA GLU A 184 6.30 1.80 -0.98
C GLU A 184 6.29 1.26 0.45
N VAL A 185 6.96 0.12 0.66
CA VAL A 185 7.17 -0.46 2.00
C VAL A 185 8.08 0.43 2.83
N ARG A 186 7.77 0.52 4.14
CA ARG A 186 8.62 1.21 5.12
C ARG A 186 9.50 0.18 5.82
N ILE A 187 10.81 0.34 5.68
CA ILE A 187 11.80 -0.43 6.43
C ILE A 187 11.99 0.28 7.77
N ILE A 188 11.87 -0.47 8.87
CA ILE A 188 11.99 0.03 10.24
C ILE A 188 12.90 -0.90 11.03
N GLY A 189 13.55 -0.37 12.06
CA GLY A 189 14.48 -1.11 12.92
C GLY A 189 15.89 -0.52 12.88
N GLU A 190 16.80 -1.23 13.52
CA GLU A 190 18.22 -0.88 13.59
C GLU A 190 19.03 -1.86 12.75
N TYR A 191 20.09 -1.38 12.10
CA TYR A 191 21.05 -2.24 11.44
C TYR A 191 22.03 -2.76 12.47
N ASP A 192 22.11 -4.07 12.61
CA ASP A 192 23.20 -4.70 13.34
C ASP A 192 24.46 -4.60 12.47
N GLU A 193 25.37 -3.67 12.82
CA GLU A 193 26.67 -3.47 12.15
C GLU A 193 27.71 -4.56 12.50
N SER A 194 27.27 -5.64 13.16
CA SER A 194 28.13 -6.77 13.56
C SER A 194 28.42 -7.78 12.45
#